data_AF-A0A6A7N6U5-F1
#
_entry.id   AF-A0A6A7N6U5-F1
#
_cell.length_a   1.000
_cell.length_b   1.000
_cell.length_c   1.000
_cell.angle_alpha   90.00
_cell.angle_beta   90.00
_cell.angle_gamma   90.00
#
_symmetry.space_group_name_H-M   'P 1'
#
loop_
_entity.id
_entity.type
_entity.pdbx_description
1 polymer ?
#
loop_
_entity_poly.entity_id
_entity_poly.type
_entity_poly.pdbx_seq_one_letter_code
_entity_poly.pdbx_strand_id
1 'polypeptide(L)'
;MLRYLVIVLLLLRAGSACACWDRAGHQHGIAPLLLYAVAQAESGANPRLVHHNDGPGAGTRDIGAMQINSGNLPALRGRGINEARLLDLCTNVDVGAGILAERIQRFGLSWEAVGAYNASCVRLTGDACRRARSAYAWRVYRQLQRLRRGSAVQLAAYAGSQPATVAGPLLQVSLP
;
A
#
# COMPACT_ATOMS: atom_id res chain seq x y z
N MET A 1 28.85 -21.47 -23.58
CA MET A 1 27.51 -20.90 -23.90
C MET A 1 26.50 -21.07 -22.76
N LEU A 2 26.41 -22.25 -22.11
CA LEU A 2 25.48 -22.50 -21.00
C LEU A 2 25.66 -21.59 -19.76
N ARG A 3 26.89 -21.16 -19.46
CA ARG A 3 27.19 -20.25 -18.33
C ARG A 3 26.67 -18.81 -18.53
N TYR A 4 26.59 -18.33 -19.76
CA TYR A 4 26.03 -16.99 -20.06
C TYR A 4 24.49 -16.99 -19.97
N LEU A 5 23.85 -18.12 -20.30
CA LEU A 5 22.39 -18.28 -20.23
C LEU A 5 21.84 -18.17 -18.78
N VAL A 6 22.60 -18.67 -17.80
CA VAL A 6 22.23 -18.60 -16.37
C VAL A 6 22.36 -17.18 -15.80
N ILE A 7 23.33 -16.40 -16.28
CA ILE A 7 23.52 -15.00 -15.85
C ILE A 7 22.40 -14.10 -16.42
N VAL A 8 21.94 -14.35 -17.66
CA VAL A 8 20.82 -13.64 -18.27
C VAL A 8 19.48 -13.93 -17.56
N LEU A 9 19.27 -15.17 -17.07
CA LEU A 9 18.06 -15.54 -16.34
C LEU A 9 17.97 -14.93 -14.92
N LEU A 10 19.10 -14.64 -14.27
CA LEU A 10 19.14 -14.08 -12.91
C LEU A 10 18.83 -12.57 -12.86
N LEU A 11 18.98 -11.84 -13.97
CA LEU A 11 18.68 -10.41 -14.06
C LEU A 11 17.18 -10.10 -14.23
N LEU A 12 16.36 -11.09 -14.58
CA LEU A 12 14.91 -10.91 -14.82
C LEU A 12 14.05 -10.90 -13.54
N ARG A 13 14.62 -11.19 -12.36
CA ARG A 13 13.83 -11.36 -11.12
C ARG A 13 13.67 -10.08 -10.28
N ALA A 14 14.50 -9.06 -10.52
CA ALA A 14 14.53 -7.83 -9.73
C ALA A 14 13.47 -6.77 -10.16
N GLY A 15 12.83 -6.93 -11.32
CA GLY A 15 11.82 -5.99 -11.83
C GLY A 15 10.41 -6.14 -11.26
N SER A 16 10.16 -7.15 -10.42
CA SER A 16 8.80 -7.61 -10.08
C SER A 16 8.06 -6.71 -9.08
N ALA A 17 8.76 -6.22 -8.04
CA ALA A 17 8.13 -5.50 -6.94
C ALA A 17 7.85 -4.03 -7.27
N CYS A 18 8.75 -3.33 -7.97
CA CYS A 18 8.50 -1.97 -8.44
C CYS A 18 7.29 -1.94 -9.38
N ALA A 19 7.24 -2.90 -10.32
CA ALA A 19 6.21 -3.00 -11.33
C ALA A 19 4.78 -3.20 -10.77
N CYS A 20 4.62 -3.81 -9.59
CA CYS A 20 3.28 -4.03 -9.04
C CYS A 20 2.70 -2.80 -8.35
N TRP A 21 3.53 -1.97 -7.72
CA TRP A 21 3.09 -0.69 -7.16
C TRP A 21 2.63 0.25 -8.28
N ASP A 22 3.41 0.33 -9.37
CA ASP A 22 3.06 1.16 -10.53
C ASP A 22 1.79 0.66 -11.22
N ARG A 23 1.67 -0.65 -11.43
CA ARG A 23 0.46 -1.25 -12.02
C ARG A 23 -0.77 -0.98 -11.18
N ALA A 24 -0.73 -1.27 -9.88
CA ALA A 24 -1.86 -1.03 -8.99
C ALA A 24 -2.19 0.46 -8.90
N GLY A 25 -1.17 1.31 -8.83
CA GLY A 25 -1.35 2.76 -8.82
C GLY A 25 -2.06 3.27 -10.07
N HIS A 26 -1.62 2.82 -11.25
CA HIS A 26 -2.27 3.14 -12.52
C HIS A 26 -3.71 2.60 -12.58
N GLN A 27 -3.92 1.34 -12.20
CA GLN A 27 -5.23 0.68 -12.27
C GLN A 27 -6.28 1.34 -11.35
N HIS A 28 -5.86 1.80 -10.17
CA HIS A 28 -6.76 2.36 -9.16
C HIS A 28 -6.71 3.89 -9.07
N GLY A 29 -5.90 4.56 -9.91
CA GLY A 29 -5.76 6.01 -9.92
C GLY A 29 -5.06 6.58 -8.66
N ILE A 30 -4.17 5.82 -8.04
CA ILE A 30 -3.49 6.18 -6.80
C ILE A 30 -1.98 6.29 -7.06
N ALA A 31 -1.34 7.33 -6.54
CA ALA A 31 0.11 7.46 -6.65
C ALA A 31 0.81 6.21 -6.06
N PRO A 32 1.70 5.51 -6.80
CA PRO A 32 2.38 4.31 -6.33
C PRO A 32 3.14 4.53 -5.01
N LEU A 33 3.72 5.72 -4.83
CA LEU A 33 4.42 6.11 -3.61
C LEU A 33 3.50 6.16 -2.38
N LEU A 34 2.22 6.52 -2.56
CA LEU A 34 1.24 6.49 -1.49
C LEU A 34 0.88 5.05 -1.11
N LEU A 35 0.69 4.16 -2.10
CA LEU A 35 0.46 2.73 -1.84
C LEU A 35 1.62 2.11 -1.06
N TYR A 36 2.86 2.44 -1.46
CA TYR A 36 4.03 1.98 -0.73
C TYR A 36 4.11 2.56 0.69
N ALA A 37 3.78 3.85 0.87
CA ALA A 37 3.72 4.46 2.20
C ALA A 37 2.69 3.80 3.13
N VAL A 38 1.53 3.40 2.58
CA VAL A 38 0.51 2.62 3.31
C VAL A 38 1.08 1.26 3.71
N ALA A 39 1.67 0.51 2.78
CA ALA A 39 2.27 -0.80 3.08
C ALA A 39 3.39 -0.71 4.14
N GLN A 40 4.20 0.36 4.10
CA GLN A 40 5.21 0.65 5.12
C GLN A 40 4.60 0.92 6.50
N ALA A 41 3.43 1.57 6.56
CA ALA A 41 2.73 1.84 7.81
C ALA A 41 1.99 0.62 8.39
N GLU A 42 1.62 -0.33 7.52
CA GLU A 42 0.92 -1.57 7.86
C GLU A 42 1.86 -2.68 8.32
N SER A 43 2.85 -3.04 7.50
CA SER A 43 3.69 -4.24 7.73
C SER A 43 5.18 -3.99 7.55
N GLY A 44 5.60 -2.74 7.29
CA GLY A 44 6.93 -2.47 6.74
C GLY A 44 7.09 -3.05 5.33
N ALA A 45 5.99 -3.07 4.56
CA ALA A 45 5.87 -3.68 3.24
C ALA A 45 6.25 -5.17 3.17
N ASN A 46 6.11 -5.91 4.27
CA ASN A 46 6.39 -7.35 4.32
C ASN A 46 5.20 -8.16 3.76
N PRO A 47 5.32 -8.80 2.59
CA PRO A 47 4.22 -9.54 1.97
C PRO A 47 3.85 -10.82 2.73
N ARG A 48 4.68 -11.27 3.68
CA ARG A 48 4.47 -12.52 4.42
C ARG A 48 3.99 -12.30 5.86
N LEU A 49 3.76 -11.05 6.28
CA LEU A 49 3.26 -10.78 7.62
C LEU A 49 1.79 -11.19 7.73
N VAL A 50 1.47 -12.02 8.72
CA VAL A 50 0.09 -12.35 9.08
C VAL A 50 -0.10 -12.01 10.55
N HIS A 51 -1.00 -11.06 10.82
CA HIS A 51 -1.39 -10.70 12.17
C HIS A 51 -2.72 -11.36 12.52
N HIS A 52 -2.80 -11.97 13.71
CA HIS A 52 -4.03 -12.55 14.24
C HIS A 52 -4.66 -11.55 15.19
N ASN A 53 -5.92 -11.19 14.94
CA ASN A 53 -6.62 -10.20 15.74
C ASN A 53 -7.28 -10.87 16.96
N ASP A 54 -6.92 -10.38 18.16
CA ASP A 54 -7.46 -10.85 19.45
C ASP A 54 -8.38 -9.82 20.13
N GLY A 55 -8.63 -8.67 19.51
CA GLY A 55 -9.43 -7.55 20.03
C GLY A 55 -10.64 -7.18 19.17
N PRO A 56 -10.91 -5.89 18.88
CA PRO A 56 -11.93 -5.50 17.91
C PRO A 56 -11.66 -6.16 16.54
N GLY A 57 -12.46 -7.16 16.15
CA GLY A 57 -12.16 -8.01 14.99
C GLY A 57 -11.61 -9.40 15.33
N ALA A 58 -11.76 -9.83 16.58
CA ALA A 58 -11.38 -11.15 17.07
C ALA A 58 -11.77 -12.27 16.08
N GLY A 59 -10.82 -13.15 15.78
CA GLY A 59 -10.99 -14.27 14.85
C GLY A 59 -10.75 -13.94 13.38
N THR A 60 -10.45 -12.67 13.04
CA THR A 60 -9.93 -12.30 11.71
C THR A 60 -8.41 -12.20 11.70
N ARG A 61 -7.83 -12.20 10.51
CA ARG A 61 -6.39 -12.07 10.28
C ARG A 61 -6.13 -10.92 9.33
N ASP A 62 -5.08 -10.14 9.57
CA ASP A 62 -4.62 -9.12 8.63
C ASP A 62 -3.41 -9.66 7.87
N ILE A 63 -3.52 -9.68 6.54
CA ILE A 63 -2.67 -10.52 5.69
C ILE A 63 -1.83 -9.66 4.74
N GLY A 64 -0.52 -9.92 4.74
CA GLY A 64 0.44 -9.44 3.75
C GLY A 64 0.82 -7.96 3.88
N ALA A 65 1.38 -7.43 2.79
CA ALA A 65 2.08 -6.14 2.79
C ALA A 65 1.18 -4.95 3.20
N MET A 66 -0.08 -4.96 2.80
CA MET A 66 -1.09 -3.95 3.08
C MET A 66 -2.10 -4.39 4.15
N GLN A 67 -1.80 -5.49 4.87
CA GLN A 67 -2.57 -5.99 6.02
C GLN A 67 -4.08 -6.11 5.71
N ILE A 68 -4.40 -6.80 4.62
CA ILE A 68 -5.78 -7.00 4.18
C ILE A 68 -6.49 -7.91 5.17
N ASN A 69 -7.55 -7.40 5.80
CA ASN A 69 -8.33 -8.19 6.74
C ASN A 69 -9.06 -9.36 6.04
N SER A 70 -8.97 -10.55 6.64
CA SER A 70 -9.55 -11.80 6.13
C SER A 70 -11.07 -11.74 5.98
N GLY A 71 -11.76 -10.80 6.64
CA GLY A 71 -13.17 -10.51 6.42
C GLY A 71 -13.51 -10.08 5.00
N ASN A 72 -12.53 -9.63 4.20
CA ASN A 72 -12.72 -9.31 2.77
C ASN A 72 -12.70 -10.55 1.85
N LEU A 73 -12.19 -11.69 2.32
CA LEU A 73 -12.04 -12.90 1.49
C LEU A 73 -13.33 -13.37 0.79
N PRO A 74 -14.53 -13.30 1.41
CA PRO A 74 -15.77 -13.65 0.72
C PRO A 74 -16.02 -12.83 -0.55
N ALA A 75 -15.75 -11.52 -0.53
CA ALA A 75 -15.91 -10.65 -1.68
C ALA A 75 -14.83 -10.89 -2.76
N LEU A 76 -13.67 -11.40 -2.36
CA LEU A 76 -12.53 -11.67 -3.26
C LEU A 76 -12.57 -13.05 -3.92
N ARG A 77 -13.46 -13.94 -3.45
CA ARG A 77 -13.54 -15.34 -3.93
C ARG A 77 -13.82 -15.45 -5.43
N GLY A 78 -14.67 -14.58 -5.97
CA GLY A 78 -14.99 -14.56 -7.41
C GLY A 78 -13.78 -14.26 -8.30
N ARG A 79 -12.71 -13.67 -7.74
CA ARG A 79 -11.44 -13.40 -8.42
C ARG A 79 -10.39 -14.49 -8.18
N GLY A 80 -10.76 -15.60 -7.52
CA GLY A 80 -9.83 -16.67 -7.15
C GLY A 80 -8.81 -16.28 -6.06
N ILE A 81 -9.05 -15.18 -5.34
CA ILE A 81 -8.14 -14.69 -4.31
C ILE A 81 -8.56 -15.27 -2.96
N ASN A 82 -7.69 -16.15 -2.43
CA ASN A 82 -7.76 -16.68 -1.08
C ASN A 82 -6.64 -16.09 -0.20
N GLU A 83 -6.56 -16.49 1.06
CA GLU A 83 -5.55 -16.01 1.99
C GLU A 83 -4.11 -16.27 1.52
N ALA A 84 -3.83 -17.45 0.98
CA ALA A 84 -2.50 -17.75 0.44
C ALA A 84 -2.13 -16.83 -0.73
N ARG A 85 -3.11 -16.47 -1.57
CA ARG A 85 -2.92 -15.49 -2.65
C ARG A 85 -2.66 -14.08 -2.12
N LEU A 86 -3.16 -13.72 -0.94
CA LEU A 86 -2.84 -12.44 -0.31
C LEU A 86 -1.41 -12.36 0.25
N LEU A 87 -0.66 -13.46 0.29
CA LEU A 87 0.78 -13.44 0.61
C LEU A 87 1.66 -13.15 -0.62
N ASP A 88 1.10 -13.18 -1.83
CA ASP A 88 1.74 -12.65 -3.03
C ASP A 88 1.68 -11.12 -3.01
N LEU A 89 2.84 -10.48 -3.12
CA LEU A 89 2.96 -9.01 -3.01
C LEU A 89 2.03 -8.32 -4.01
N CYS A 90 2.06 -8.72 -5.28
CA CYS A 90 1.32 -8.02 -6.33
C CYS A 90 -0.19 -8.13 -6.11
N THR A 91 -0.66 -9.32 -5.74
CA THR A 91 -2.07 -9.58 -5.43
C THR A 91 -2.50 -8.77 -4.22
N ASN A 92 -1.69 -8.75 -3.15
CA ASN A 92 -1.97 -7.99 -1.94
C ASN A 92 -2.07 -6.48 -2.21
N VAL A 93 -1.13 -5.96 -2.99
CA VAL A 93 -1.06 -4.54 -3.36
C VAL A 93 -2.24 -4.13 -4.22
N ASP A 94 -2.64 -4.94 -5.20
CA ASP A 94 -3.81 -4.65 -6.02
C ASP A 94 -5.11 -4.64 -5.19
N VAL A 95 -5.27 -5.60 -4.27
CA VAL A 95 -6.43 -5.64 -3.37
C VAL A 95 -6.45 -4.43 -2.42
N GLY A 96 -5.31 -4.11 -1.79
CA GLY A 96 -5.21 -2.96 -0.90
C GLY A 96 -5.42 -1.63 -1.63
N ALA A 97 -4.91 -1.49 -2.86
CA ALA A 97 -5.15 -0.33 -3.70
C ALA A 97 -6.65 -0.17 -4.02
N GLY A 98 -7.35 -1.25 -4.34
CA GLY A 98 -8.80 -1.23 -4.54
C GLY A 98 -9.58 -0.78 -3.31
N ILE A 99 -9.25 -1.31 -2.12
CA ILE A 99 -9.88 -0.89 -0.87
C ILE A 99 -9.61 0.60 -0.60
N LEU A 100 -8.39 1.08 -0.82
CA LEU A 100 -8.07 2.51 -0.66
C LEU A 100 -8.82 3.37 -1.69
N ALA A 101 -8.96 2.91 -2.92
CA ALA A 101 -9.74 3.59 -3.96
C ALA A 101 -11.21 3.74 -3.56
N GLU A 102 -11.83 2.72 -2.96
CA GLU A 102 -13.19 2.83 -2.41
C GLU A 102 -13.29 3.91 -1.33
N ARG A 103 -12.26 4.04 -0.46
CA ARG A 103 -12.24 5.11 0.56
C ARG A 103 -12.07 6.47 -0.09
N ILE A 104 -11.21 6.60 -1.10
CA ILE A 104 -11.02 7.83 -1.87
C ILE A 104 -12.32 8.22 -2.61
N GLN A 105 -13.03 7.26 -3.19
CA GLN A 105 -14.33 7.50 -3.82
C GLN A 105 -15.35 8.09 -2.83
N ARG A 106 -15.31 7.63 -1.57
CA ARG A 106 -16.24 8.08 -0.52
C ARG A 106 -15.86 9.41 0.13
N PHE A 107 -14.58 9.64 0.39
CA PHE A 107 -14.09 10.77 1.20
C PHE A 107 -13.26 11.79 0.40
N GLY A 108 -13.20 11.63 -0.92
CA GLY A 108 -12.28 12.36 -1.79
C GLY A 108 -10.83 11.92 -1.59
N LEU A 109 -9.93 12.41 -2.45
CA LEU A 109 -8.49 12.22 -2.27
C LEU A 109 -8.02 13.06 -1.07
N SER A 110 -8.11 12.48 0.13
CA SER A 110 -7.90 13.19 1.40
C SER A 110 -7.21 12.30 2.45
N TRP A 111 -6.69 12.91 3.51
CA TRP A 111 -6.19 12.17 4.67
C TRP A 111 -7.27 11.40 5.41
N GLU A 112 -8.52 11.86 5.32
CA GLU A 112 -9.68 11.13 5.85
C GLU A 112 -9.86 9.79 5.11
N ALA A 113 -9.69 9.75 3.78
CA ALA A 113 -9.72 8.50 3.02
C ALA A 113 -8.61 7.54 3.45
N VAL A 114 -7.39 8.06 3.66
CA VAL A 114 -6.25 7.28 4.17
C VAL A 114 -6.53 6.74 5.58
N GLY A 115 -7.04 7.58 6.48
CA GLY A 115 -7.45 7.15 7.82
C GLY A 115 -8.55 6.08 7.79
N ALA A 116 -9.52 6.23 6.89
CA ALA A 116 -10.64 5.32 6.72
C ALA A 116 -10.27 3.95 6.12
N TYR A 117 -9.07 3.83 5.53
CA TYR A 117 -8.52 2.54 5.13
C TYR A 117 -8.34 1.61 6.33
N ASN A 118 -7.73 2.11 7.41
CA ASN A 118 -7.48 1.35 8.63
C ASN A 118 -8.68 1.37 9.59
N ALA A 119 -9.35 2.51 9.73
CA ALA A 119 -10.48 2.68 10.64
C ALA A 119 -11.80 2.87 9.88
N SER A 120 -12.51 1.76 9.63
CA SER A 120 -13.84 1.77 8.99
C SER A 120 -14.91 2.49 9.82
N CYS A 121 -14.69 2.61 11.14
CA CYS A 121 -15.60 3.22 12.10
C CYS A 121 -16.99 2.55 12.16
N VAL A 122 -17.00 1.23 11.97
CA VAL A 122 -18.17 0.39 12.26
C VAL A 122 -18.32 0.16 13.77
N ARG A 123 -17.20 -0.05 14.47
CA ARG A 123 -17.17 -0.27 15.94
C ARG A 123 -16.79 0.97 16.75
N LEU A 124 -15.98 1.86 16.17
CA LEU A 124 -15.62 3.15 16.77
C LEU A 124 -16.59 4.21 16.27
N THR A 125 -17.08 5.07 17.16
CA THR A 125 -18.01 6.15 16.83
C THR A 125 -17.48 7.50 17.31
N GLY A 126 -18.06 8.60 16.80
CA GLY A 126 -17.76 9.96 17.25
C GLY A 126 -16.27 10.30 17.24
N ASP A 127 -15.80 10.89 18.33
CA ASP A 127 -14.40 11.32 18.47
C ASP A 127 -13.39 10.17 18.46
N ALA A 128 -13.77 8.98 18.92
CA ALA A 128 -12.86 7.84 18.94
C ALA A 128 -12.50 7.41 17.51
N CYS A 129 -13.48 7.38 16.62
CA CYS A 129 -13.27 7.13 15.19
C CYS A 129 -12.36 8.19 14.56
N ARG A 130 -12.67 9.48 14.77
CA ARG A 130 -11.88 10.59 14.20
C ARG A 130 -10.42 10.50 14.63
N ARG A 131 -10.16 10.29 15.93
CA ARG A 131 -8.79 10.12 16.45
C ARG A 131 -8.07 8.93 15.84
N ALA A 132 -8.75 7.79 15.66
CA ALA A 132 -8.15 6.61 15.04
C ALA A 132 -7.75 6.88 13.58
N ARG A 133 -8.64 7.51 12.79
CA ARG A 133 -8.36 7.90 11.40
C ARG A 133 -7.19 8.87 11.30
N SER A 134 -7.20 9.95 12.07
CA SER A 134 -6.11 10.93 12.09
C SER A 134 -4.78 10.29 12.52
N ALA A 135 -4.78 9.46 13.58
CA ALA A 135 -3.57 8.80 14.05
C ALA A 135 -2.94 7.90 12.97
N TYR A 136 -3.77 7.17 12.23
CA TYR A 136 -3.32 6.34 11.11
C TYR A 136 -2.83 7.19 9.93
N ALA A 137 -3.59 8.22 9.53
CA ALA A 137 -3.20 9.13 8.45
C ALA A 137 -1.83 9.80 8.73
N TRP A 138 -1.59 10.22 9.97
CA TRP A 138 -0.28 10.72 10.41
C TRP A 138 0.84 9.68 10.31
N ARG A 139 0.56 8.39 10.56
CA ARG A 139 1.53 7.31 10.39
C ARG A 139 1.93 7.16 8.92
N VAL A 140 0.96 7.12 8.01
CA VAL A 140 1.19 7.04 6.56
C VAL A 140 1.91 8.28 6.06
N TYR A 141 1.50 9.48 6.50
CA TYR A 141 2.16 10.74 6.14
C TYR A 141 3.65 10.72 6.47
N ARG A 142 4.03 10.28 7.68
CA ARG A 142 5.45 10.18 8.07
C ARG A 142 6.23 9.23 7.17
N GLN A 143 5.65 8.10 6.77
CA GLN A 143 6.31 7.20 5.82
C GLN A 143 6.45 7.84 4.44
N LEU A 144 5.39 8.48 3.94
CA LEU A 144 5.42 9.18 2.65
C LEU A 144 6.51 10.28 2.63
N GLN A 145 6.65 11.06 3.69
CA GLN A 145 7.70 12.09 3.78
C GLN A 145 9.10 11.49 3.79
N ARG A 146 9.32 10.38 4.52
CA ARG A 146 10.61 9.66 4.50
C ARG A 146 10.95 9.14 3.11
N LEU A 147 9.97 8.55 2.42
CA LEU A 147 10.14 8.03 1.07
C LEU A 147 10.45 9.16 0.07
N ARG A 148 9.72 10.28 0.13
CA ARG A 148 10.01 11.47 -0.70
C ARG A 148 11.40 12.02 -0.48
N ARG A 149 11.86 12.10 0.77
CA ARG A 149 13.23 12.53 1.10
C ARG A 149 14.27 11.54 0.59
N GLY A 150 14.04 10.24 0.75
CA GLY A 150 14.90 9.19 0.21
C GLY A 150 15.02 9.28 -1.31
N SER A 151 13.89 9.40 -2.02
CA SER A 151 13.85 9.61 -3.46
C SER A 151 14.53 10.92 -3.87
N ALA A 152 14.34 12.02 -3.14
CA ALA A 152 14.98 13.29 -3.44
C ALA A 152 16.49 13.26 -3.22
N VAL A 153 16.98 12.60 -2.16
CA VAL A 153 18.42 12.41 -1.92
C VAL A 153 19.01 11.51 -3.01
N GLN A 154 18.30 10.44 -3.39
CA GLN A 154 18.75 9.51 -4.43
C GLN A 154 18.69 10.14 -5.83
N LEU A 155 17.68 10.96 -6.11
CA LEU A 155 17.57 11.77 -7.32
C LEU A 155 18.59 12.89 -7.33
N ALA A 156 18.93 13.52 -6.20
CA ALA A 156 19.99 14.53 -6.14
C ALA A 156 21.38 13.89 -6.34
N ALA A 157 21.60 12.70 -5.79
CA ALA A 157 22.79 11.89 -6.05
C ALA A 157 22.87 11.42 -7.52
N TYR A 158 21.72 11.24 -8.18
CA TYR A 158 21.61 10.84 -9.59
C TYR A 158 21.49 12.04 -10.57
N ALA A 159 21.13 13.23 -10.11
CA ALA A 159 20.92 14.44 -10.92
C ALA A 159 22.22 15.07 -11.44
N GLY A 160 23.37 14.44 -11.16
CA GLY A 160 24.55 14.55 -12.02
C GLY A 160 24.34 13.96 -13.42
N SER A 161 23.19 13.33 -13.73
CA SER A 161 22.92 12.63 -15.00
C SER A 161 21.40 12.50 -15.34
N GLN A 162 20.65 13.61 -15.43
CA GLN A 162 19.29 13.83 -16.07
C GLN A 162 18.11 12.80 -15.85
N PRO A 163 16.85 13.02 -16.34
CA PRO A 163 15.73 13.47 -15.51
C PRO A 163 14.51 12.51 -15.40
N ALA A 164 13.58 12.91 -14.52
CA ALA A 164 12.46 12.17 -13.93
C ALA A 164 11.16 12.08 -14.76
N THR A 165 10.24 11.15 -14.41
CA THR A 165 8.76 11.38 -14.35
C THR A 165 8.03 10.18 -13.72
N VAL A 166 7.25 10.40 -12.64
CA VAL A 166 6.02 9.63 -12.33
C VAL A 166 5.01 10.59 -11.71
N ALA A 167 4.00 11.01 -12.48
CA ALA A 167 3.00 11.98 -12.08
C ALA A 167 1.61 11.31 -11.97
N GLY A 168 1.22 10.96 -10.75
CA GLY A 168 -0.18 10.83 -10.35
C GLY A 168 -0.52 11.94 -9.35
N PRO A 169 -1.80 12.31 -9.15
CA PRO A 169 -2.16 13.35 -8.20
C PRO A 169 -1.68 12.94 -6.80
N LEU A 170 -0.73 13.71 -6.28
CA LEU A 170 -0.29 13.58 -4.91
C LEU A 170 -1.37 14.20 -4.02
N LEU A 171 -1.65 13.57 -2.87
CA LEU A 171 -2.38 14.23 -1.78
C LEU A 171 -1.79 15.63 -1.57
N GLN A 172 -2.55 16.68 -1.90
CA GLN A 172 -2.14 18.06 -1.79
C GLN A 172 -2.40 18.59 -0.36
N VAL A 173 -1.29 18.91 0.32
CA VAL A 173 -0.98 20.04 1.23
C VAL A 173 -1.90 20.45 2.40
N SER A 174 -2.87 19.65 2.84
CA SER A 174 -3.35 19.77 4.23
C SER A 174 -2.59 18.80 5.12
N LEU A 175 -2.19 19.21 6.33
CA LEU A 175 -1.67 18.26 7.32
C LEU A 175 -2.80 17.30 7.76
N PRO A 176 -2.51 16.02 8.05
CA PRO A 176 -3.51 15.04 8.51
C PRO A 176 -4.19 15.38 9.84
#